data_AF-A0A5K0YKW9-F1
#
_entry.id   AF-A0A5K0YKW9-F1
#
_cell.length_a   1.000
_cell.length_b   1.000
_cell.length_c   1.000
_cell.angle_alpha   90.00
_cell.angle_beta   90.00
_cell.angle_gamma   90.00
#
_symmetry.space_group_name_H-M   'P 1'
#
loop_
_entity.id
_entity.type
_entity.pdbx_description
1 polymer ?
#
loop_
_entity_poly.entity_id
_entity_poly.type
_entity_poly.pdbx_seq_one_letter_code
_entity_poly.pdbx_strand_id
1 'polypeptide(L)' 'AYKYVSELWRKKQSDVMRFLQRVRCWEYRQQPSIVRLTRPTRPDKARRLGFKAKQ' A
#
# COMPACT_ATOMS: atom_id res chain seq x y z
N ALA A 1 -11.96 0.99 -10.73
CA ALA A 1 -10.75 0.30 -10.23
C ALA A 1 -10.53 0.42 -8.71
N TYR A 2 -10.49 1.63 -8.12
CA TYR A 2 -10.17 1.81 -6.69
C TYR A 2 -11.11 1.12 -5.69
N LYS A 3 -12.36 0.83 -6.09
CA LYS A 3 -13.32 0.07 -5.30
C LYS A 3 -12.77 -1.31 -4.91
N TYR A 4 -12.26 -2.07 -5.88
CA TYR A 4 -11.70 -3.41 -5.65
C TYR A 4 -10.43 -3.39 -4.80
N VAL A 5 -9.57 -2.39 -5.02
CA VAL A 5 -8.37 -2.19 -4.17
C VAL A 5 -8.80 -1.93 -2.72
N SER A 6 -9.81 -1.09 -2.51
CA SER A 6 -10.34 -0.82 -1.18
C SER A 6 -10.97 -2.06 -0.52
N GLU A 7 -11.65 -2.92 -1.29
CA GLU A 7 -12.23 -4.17 -0.79
C GLU A 7 -11.15 -5.19 -0.41
N LEU A 8 -10.09 -5.32 -1.22
CA LEU A 8 -8.94 -6.16 -0.92
C LEU A 8 -8.26 -5.74 0.39
N TRP A 9 -8.07 -4.43 0.60
CA TRP A 9 -7.50 -3.89 1.84
C TRP A 9 -8.42 -3.99 3.08
N ARG A 10 -9.73 -4.24 2.89
CA ARG A 10 -10.64 -4.59 4.00
C ARG A 10 -10.40 -6.03 4.47
N LYS A 11 -10.13 -6.97 3.55
CA LYS A 11 -9.87 -8.39 3.86
C LYS A 11 -8.38 -8.69 4.05
N LYS A 12 -7.73 -8.06 5.04
CA LYS A 12 -6.28 -8.21 5.27
C LYS A 12 -5.83 -9.62 5.65
N GLN A 13 -6.74 -10.41 6.21
CA GLN A 13 -6.49 -11.81 6.59
C GLN A 13 -6.65 -12.79 5.41
N SER A 14 -7.05 -12.34 4.22
CA SER A 14 -6.98 -13.21 3.04
C SER A 14 -5.54 -13.64 2.78
N ASP A 15 -5.34 -14.86 2.27
CA ASP A 15 -4.00 -15.42 2.07
C ASP A 15 -3.14 -14.57 1.13
N VAL A 16 -3.77 -14.02 0.10
CA VAL A 16 -3.13 -13.07 -0.83
C VAL A 16 -2.60 -11.83 -0.10
N MET A 17 -3.41 -11.22 0.76
CA MET A 17 -3.00 -10.02 1.50
C MET A 17 -1.96 -10.33 2.56
N ARG A 18 -2.05 -11.46 3.26
CA ARG A 18 -1.02 -11.89 4.21
C ARG A 18 0.30 -12.15 3.51
N PHE A 19 0.29 -12.84 2.37
CA PHE A 19 1.49 -13.09 1.57
C PHE A 19 2.13 -11.77 1.12
N LEU A 20 1.35 -10.87 0.52
CA LEU A 20 1.84 -9.57 0.07
C LEU A 20 2.43 -8.73 1.22
N GLN A 21 1.77 -8.70 2.38
CA GLN A 21 2.26 -7.97 3.55
C GLN A 21 3.53 -8.61 4.13
N ARG A 22 3.62 -9.94 4.16
CA ARG A 22 4.82 -10.65 4.63
C ARG A 22 6.05 -10.28 3.81
N VAL A 23 5.93 -10.29 2.48
CA VAL A 23 7.02 -9.90 1.58
C VAL A 23 7.41 -8.43 1.79
N ARG A 24 6.42 -7.53 1.84
CA ARG A 24 6.68 -6.09 2.06
C ARG A 24 7.31 -5.78 3.41
N CYS A 25 6.83 -6.38 4.50
CA CYS A 25 7.41 -6.18 5.83
C CYS A 25 8.84 -6.71 5.92
N TRP A 26 9.20 -7.73 5.14
CA TRP A 26 10.59 -8.17 5.03
C TRP A 26 11.44 -7.12 4.30
N GLU A 27 10.97 -6.62 3.16
CA GLU A 27 11.66 -5.58 2.38
C GLU A 27 11.85 -4.29 3.19
N TYR A 28 10.80 -3.81 3.88
CA TYR A 28 10.83 -2.57 4.66
C TYR A 28 11.79 -2.62 5.85
N ARG A 29 12.09 -3.82 6.39
CA ARG A 29 13.09 -3.98 7.45
C ARG A 29 14.52 -3.74 6.99
N GLN A 30 14.78 -3.85 5.68
CA GLN A 30 16.09 -3.59 5.10
C GLN A 30 16.27 -2.12 4.67
N GLN A 31 15.19 -1.32 4.74
CA GLN A 31 15.20 0.07 4.32
C GLN A 31 15.60 1.01 5.46
N PRO A 32 16.13 2.22 5.15
CA PRO A 32 16.38 3.26 6.13
C PRO A 32 15.10 3.68 6.88
N SER A 33 15.26 4.33 8.03
CA SER A 33 14.14 4.76 8.89
C SER A 33 13.10 5.63 8.16
N ILE A 34 13.51 6.41 7.16
CA ILE A 34 12.64 7.26 6.34
C ILE A 34 13.00 7.07 4.87
N VAL A 35 12.00 6.72 4.05
CA VAL A 35 12.16 6.53 2.59
C VAL A 35 11.14 7.36 1.84
N ARG A 36 11.60 8.09 0.81
CA ARG A 36 10.73 8.79 -0.13
C ARG A 36 10.29 7.82 -1.24
N LEU A 37 8.98 7.65 -1.38
CA LEU A 37 8.39 6.81 -2.43
C LEU A 37 7.91 7.66 -3.62
N THR A 38 8.07 7.14 -4.84
CA THR A 38 7.59 7.80 -6.07
C THR A 38 6.08 7.71 -6.24
N ARG A 39 5.48 6.60 -5.79
CA ARG A 39 4.03 6.36 -5.83
C ARG A 39 3.56 5.77 -4.49
N PRO A 40 2.33 6.08 -4.04
CA PRO A 40 1.80 5.51 -2.81
C PRO A 40 1.60 4.00 -2.94
N THR A 41 1.98 3.24 -1.90
CA THR A 41 1.76 1.79 -1.80
C THR A 41 0.27 1.43 -1.80
N ARG A 42 -0.58 2.38 -1.38
CA ARG A 42 -2.04 2.26 -1.38
C ARG A 42 -2.69 3.48 -2.07
N PRO A 43 -2.81 3.46 -3.42
CA PRO A 43 -3.32 4.59 -4.19
C PRO A 43 -4.77 5.00 -3.87
N ASP A 44 -5.65 4.04 -3.54
CA ASP A 44 -7.05 4.30 -3.19
C ASP A 44 -7.18 5.15 -1.91
N LYS A 45 -6.43 4.78 -0.86
CA LYS A 45 -6.44 5.51 0.41
C LYS A 45 -5.71 6.83 0.29
N ALA A 46 -4.57 6.87 -0.40
CA ALA A 46 -3.83 8.11 -0.62
C ALA A 46 -4.71 9.18 -1.28
N ARG A 47 -5.42 8.83 -2.36
CA ARG A 47 -6.33 9.77 -3.03
C ARG A 47 -7.48 10.22 -2.14
N ARG A 48 -8.05 9.33 -1.34
CA ARG A 48 -9.11 9.69 -0.37
C ARG A 48 -8.62 10.67 0.70
N LEU A 49 -7.34 10.58 1.08
CA LEU A 49 -6.69 11.49 2.02
C LEU A 49 -6.18 12.79 1.36
N GLY A 50 -6.49 13.03 0.07
CA GLY A 50 -6.14 14.26 -0.62
C GLY A 50 -4.88 14.20 -1.48
N PHE A 51 -4.19 13.05 -1.56
CA PHE A 51 -3.07 12.90 -2.51
C PHE A 51 -3.56 13.08 -3.94
N LYS A 52 -2.97 14.03 -4.67
CA LYS A 52 -3.16 14.20 -6.10
C LYS A 52 -1.83 13.91 -6.78
N ALA A 53 -1.84 13.06 -7.80
CA ALA A 53 -0.69 12.85 -8.67
C ALA A 53 -0.57 14.08 -9.56
N LYS A 54 0.13 15.10 -9.05
CA LYS A 54 0.47 16.32 -9.78
C LYS A 54 1.94 16.22 -10.20
N GLN A 55 2.23 16.84 -11.33
CA GLN A 55 3.58 17.21 -11.70
C GLN A 55 3.93 18.53 -11.02
#